data_AF-A0A811ST87-F1
#
_entry.id   AF-A0A811ST87-F1
#
_cell.length_a   1.000
_cell.length_b   1.000
_cell.length_c   1.000
_cell.angle_alpha   90.00
_cell.angle_beta   90.00
_cell.angle_gamma   90.00
#
_symmetry.space_group_name_H-M   'P 1'
#
loop_
_entity.id
_entity.type
_entity.pdbx_description
1 polymer ?
#
loop_
_entity_poly.entity_id
_entity_poly.type
_entity_poly.pdbx_seq_one_letter_code
_entity_poly.pdbx_strand_id
1 'polypeptide(L)'
;MVRPSVLVVLPLMLATLLATANAQNYTAPAPPSPSPLPGSPSPPPPPPESSTAPPPASSPPPAASSPPPPSPPPPASSPLPPPSPPPPPTSFPPPPSPPPPPPASNWTPVANVKDPTIQQVARFAVRIYTLIMGELKMQLQNVVSGETQPSNGGYNYRLVITVSGGKNTQYEAFVWGILKTPSWKLLSFTPKY
;
A
#
# COMPACT_ATOMS: atom_id res chain seq x y z
N MET A 1 -36.87 -12.74 -36.87
CA MET A 1 -35.93 -11.75 -37.44
C MET A 1 -34.75 -11.65 -36.48
N VAL A 2 -33.72 -12.45 -36.70
CA VAL A 2 -32.60 -12.66 -35.76
C VAL A 2 -31.49 -11.66 -36.11
N ARG A 3 -31.11 -10.80 -35.18
CA ARG A 3 -30.01 -9.83 -35.33
C ARG A 3 -28.69 -10.58 -35.10
N PRO A 4 -27.71 -10.54 -36.01
CA PRO A 4 -26.41 -11.11 -35.73
C PRO A 4 -25.66 -10.21 -34.75
N SER A 5 -25.48 -10.68 -33.52
CA SER A 5 -24.52 -10.12 -32.57
C SER A 5 -23.14 -10.59 -33.01
N VAL A 6 -22.38 -9.69 -33.66
CA VAL A 6 -20.98 -9.96 -34.01
C VAL A 6 -20.16 -9.72 -32.76
N LEU A 7 -19.91 -10.81 -32.01
CA LEU A 7 -18.83 -10.87 -31.03
C LEU A 7 -17.50 -10.82 -31.79
N VAL A 8 -16.92 -9.62 -31.91
CA VAL A 8 -15.55 -9.47 -32.42
C VAL A 8 -14.60 -9.85 -31.29
N VAL A 9 -14.30 -11.14 -31.19
CA VAL A 9 -13.14 -11.63 -30.42
C VAL A 9 -11.93 -11.37 -31.31
N LEU A 10 -11.23 -10.24 -31.08
CA LEU A 10 -10.02 -9.92 -31.82
C LEU A 10 -8.86 -10.77 -31.28
N PRO A 11 -8.19 -11.59 -32.11
CA PRO A 11 -7.03 -12.37 -31.66
C PRO A 11 -5.84 -11.44 -31.41
N LEU A 12 -5.27 -11.57 -30.21
CA LEU A 12 -4.01 -10.94 -29.79
C LEU A 12 -2.86 -11.52 -30.63
N MET A 13 -2.44 -10.81 -31.68
CA MET A 13 -1.25 -11.16 -32.44
C MET A 13 -0.03 -10.38 -31.94
N LEU A 14 0.93 -11.13 -31.44
CA LEU A 14 2.24 -10.69 -30.96
C LEU A 14 3.10 -10.30 -32.17
N ALA A 15 3.32 -9.00 -32.40
CA ALA A 15 4.25 -8.52 -33.41
C ALA A 15 5.53 -8.01 -32.74
N THR A 16 6.56 -8.86 -32.79
CA THR A 16 7.96 -8.53 -32.52
C THR A 16 8.42 -7.50 -33.55
N LEU A 17 8.72 -6.27 -33.12
CA LEU A 17 9.34 -5.27 -33.98
C LEU A 17 10.79 -5.06 -33.55
N LEU A 18 11.70 -5.40 -34.47
CA LEU A 18 13.14 -5.16 -34.42
C LEU A 18 13.44 -3.67 -34.22
N ALA A 19 14.27 -3.34 -33.23
CA ALA A 19 14.99 -2.08 -33.19
C ALA A 19 16.47 -2.36 -33.45
N THR A 20 16.90 -2.08 -34.68
CA THR A 20 18.30 -2.04 -35.09
C THR A 20 19.02 -0.92 -34.35
N ALA A 21 20.25 -1.24 -33.98
CA ALA A 21 21.25 -0.45 -33.27
C ALA A 21 21.36 1.03 -33.65
N ASN A 22 21.46 1.86 -32.61
CA ASN A 22 22.37 3.01 -32.56
C ASN A 22 22.77 3.27 -31.10
N ALA A 23 23.63 2.41 -30.56
CA ALA A 23 24.39 2.71 -29.35
C ALA A 23 25.43 3.79 -29.69
N GLN A 24 24.98 5.05 -29.78
CA GLN A 24 25.89 6.18 -29.69
C GLN A 24 26.19 6.40 -28.22
N ASN A 25 27.37 5.90 -27.87
CA ASN A 25 28.20 6.16 -26.71
C ASN A 25 27.95 7.53 -26.04
N TYR A 26 27.01 7.58 -25.09
CA TYR A 26 27.00 8.58 -24.03
C TYR A 26 27.58 7.93 -22.78
N THR A 27 28.90 7.81 -22.74
CA THR A 27 29.62 7.57 -21.48
C THR A 27 29.56 8.87 -20.70
N ALA A 28 28.60 8.97 -19.77
CA ALA A 28 28.70 9.92 -18.68
C ALA A 28 29.95 9.57 -17.85
N PRO A 29 30.79 10.53 -17.44
CA PRO A 29 31.87 10.24 -16.51
C PRO A 29 31.28 9.63 -15.23
N ALA A 30 31.81 8.49 -14.81
CA ALA A 30 31.47 7.88 -13.54
C ALA A 30 31.76 8.90 -12.39
N PRO A 31 30.89 9.02 -11.38
CA PRO A 31 31.24 9.79 -10.19
C PRO A 31 32.51 9.20 -9.54
N PRO A 32 33.41 10.02 -8.98
CA PRO A 32 34.58 9.51 -8.30
C PRO A 32 34.15 8.62 -7.13
N SER A 33 34.80 7.46 -7.04
CA SER A 33 34.61 6.50 -5.95
C SER A 33 34.94 7.16 -4.61
N PRO A 34 34.11 7.04 -3.55
CA PRO A 34 34.46 7.55 -2.24
C PRO A 34 35.70 6.80 -1.72
N SER A 35 36.72 7.55 -1.29
CA SER A 35 37.91 7.01 -0.66
C SER A 35 37.54 6.20 0.60
N PRO A 36 38.17 5.03 0.85
CA PRO A 36 37.92 4.29 2.08
C PRO A 36 38.44 5.09 3.28
N LEU A 37 37.58 5.24 4.30
CA LEU A 37 37.94 5.80 5.61
C LEU A 37 39.10 4.98 6.23
N PRO A 38 40.11 5.62 6.84
CA PRO A 38 41.14 4.91 7.58
C PRO A 38 40.52 4.12 8.74
N GLY A 39 40.91 2.85 8.84
CA GLY A 39 40.34 1.88 9.78
C GLY A 39 40.36 2.37 11.23
N SER A 40 39.22 2.20 11.91
CA SER A 40 39.14 2.34 13.36
C SER A 40 40.03 1.29 14.03
N PRO A 41 40.91 1.65 14.98
CA PRO A 41 41.61 0.67 15.79
C PRO A 41 40.61 -0.06 16.71
N SER A 42 40.74 -1.39 16.79
CA SER A 42 39.94 -2.23 17.68
C SER A 42 40.10 -1.80 19.15
N PRO A 43 39.02 -1.81 19.95
CA PRO A 43 39.13 -1.56 21.39
C PRO A 43 39.91 -2.70 22.08
N PRO A 44 40.64 -2.40 23.18
CA PRO A 44 41.33 -3.42 23.96
C PRO A 44 40.33 -4.37 24.65
N PRO A 45 40.74 -5.62 24.95
CA PRO A 45 39.89 -6.56 25.66
C PRO A 45 39.60 -6.10 27.10
N PRO A 46 38.44 -6.45 27.67
CA PRO A 46 38.12 -6.14 29.06
C PRO A 46 39.00 -6.96 30.04
N PRO A 47 39.25 -6.43 31.26
CA PRO A 47 40.00 -7.15 32.29
C PRO A 47 39.21 -8.36 32.84
N PRO A 48 39.90 -9.38 33.38
CA PRO A 48 39.24 -10.55 33.95
C PRO A 48 38.48 -10.22 35.23
N GLU A 49 37.23 -10.67 35.30
CA GLU A 49 36.36 -10.52 36.48
C GLU A 49 36.86 -11.42 37.64
N SER A 50 37.14 -10.80 38.78
CA SER A 50 37.44 -11.52 40.03
C SER A 50 36.17 -12.17 40.58
N SER A 51 36.12 -13.51 40.53
CA SER A 51 35.12 -14.32 41.24
C SER A 51 35.32 -14.19 42.75
N THR A 52 34.34 -13.64 43.46
CA THR A 52 34.27 -13.72 44.93
C THR A 52 32.93 -14.34 45.31
N ALA A 53 32.99 -15.49 45.99
CA ALA A 53 31.86 -16.26 46.48
C ALA A 53 31.10 -15.53 47.62
N PRO A 54 29.78 -15.74 47.78
CA PRO A 54 29.03 -15.14 48.89
C PRO A 54 29.21 -15.93 50.21
N PRO A 55 29.11 -15.28 51.37
CA PRO A 55 29.14 -15.96 52.67
C PRO A 55 27.78 -16.61 53.02
N PRO A 56 27.74 -17.62 53.91
CA PRO A 56 26.52 -18.31 54.30
C PRO A 56 25.65 -17.55 55.31
N ALA A 57 24.36 -17.92 55.32
CA ALA A 57 23.24 -17.29 56.01
C ALA A 57 23.30 -17.35 57.56
N SER A 58 22.77 -16.31 58.20
CA SER A 58 22.56 -16.22 59.66
C SER A 58 21.16 -16.69 60.06
N SER A 59 21.06 -17.45 61.15
CA SER A 59 19.86 -18.09 61.71
C SER A 59 18.93 -17.13 62.49
N PRO A 60 17.63 -17.45 62.70
CA PRO A 60 16.70 -16.61 63.46
C PRO A 60 16.69 -16.91 64.98
N PRO A 61 16.23 -15.97 65.83
CA PRO A 61 16.17 -16.16 67.29
C PRO A 61 14.85 -16.83 67.75
N PRO A 62 14.79 -17.35 69.00
CA PRO A 62 13.62 -18.05 69.54
C PRO A 62 12.55 -17.10 70.12
N ALA A 63 11.30 -17.56 70.08
CA ALA A 63 10.13 -16.86 70.60
C ALA A 63 10.02 -16.93 72.14
N ALA A 64 9.70 -15.81 72.78
CA ALA A 64 9.37 -15.75 74.21
C ALA A 64 7.86 -15.56 74.43
N SER A 65 7.30 -16.41 75.29
CA SER A 65 5.88 -16.44 75.66
C SER A 65 5.48 -15.26 76.54
N SER A 66 4.35 -14.62 76.24
CA SER A 66 3.72 -13.56 77.07
C SER A 66 2.46 -14.09 77.76
N PRO A 67 2.11 -13.61 78.98
CA PRO A 67 0.95 -14.07 79.74
C PRO A 67 -0.38 -13.55 79.16
N PRO A 68 -1.53 -14.21 79.46
CA PRO A 68 -2.81 -13.82 78.88
C PRO A 68 -3.39 -12.56 79.53
N PRO A 69 -4.10 -11.71 78.74
CA PRO A 69 -4.75 -10.49 79.24
C PRO A 69 -6.08 -10.78 79.97
N PRO A 70 -6.59 -9.82 80.77
CA PRO A 70 -7.87 -9.95 81.46
C PRO A 70 -9.08 -9.95 80.51
N SER A 71 -10.19 -10.54 80.96
CA SER A 71 -11.42 -10.71 80.19
C SER A 71 -12.10 -9.38 79.83
N PRO A 72 -12.69 -9.25 78.62
CA PRO A 72 -13.32 -8.02 78.16
C PRO A 72 -14.74 -7.80 78.75
N PRO A 73 -15.23 -6.55 78.77
CA PRO A 73 -16.59 -6.21 79.18
C PRO A 73 -17.66 -6.76 78.20
N PRO A 74 -18.95 -6.84 78.61
CA PRO A 74 -20.01 -7.37 77.76
C PRO A 74 -20.18 -6.55 76.46
N PRO A 75 -20.64 -7.17 75.37
CA PRO A 75 -20.70 -6.51 74.07
C PRO A 75 -21.73 -5.38 74.10
N ALA A 76 -21.30 -4.18 73.71
CA ALA A 76 -22.21 -3.12 73.29
C ALA A 76 -23.01 -3.61 72.08
N SER A 77 -24.32 -3.32 72.05
CA SER A 77 -25.20 -3.67 70.95
C SER A 77 -24.59 -3.22 69.62
N SER A 78 -24.31 -4.18 68.74
CA SER A 78 -23.67 -3.92 67.45
C SER A 78 -24.50 -2.94 66.62
N PRO A 79 -23.92 -1.87 66.07
CA PRO A 79 -24.63 -1.04 65.11
C PRO A 79 -24.99 -1.87 63.86
N LEU A 80 -26.16 -1.61 63.28
CA LEU A 80 -26.61 -2.22 62.03
C LEU A 80 -25.54 -2.05 60.94
N PRO A 81 -25.27 -3.07 60.11
CA PRO A 81 -24.32 -2.93 59.03
C PRO A 81 -24.79 -1.86 58.04
N PRO A 82 -23.87 -1.09 57.43
CA PRO A 82 -24.25 -0.15 56.38
C PRO A 82 -24.86 -0.91 55.19
N PRO A 83 -25.75 -0.27 54.41
CA PRO A 83 -26.30 -0.89 53.21
C PRO A 83 -25.18 -1.25 52.23
N SER A 84 -25.31 -2.41 51.58
CA SER A 84 -24.35 -2.88 50.58
C SER A 84 -24.16 -1.84 49.46
N PRO A 85 -22.93 -1.68 48.93
CA PRO A 85 -22.71 -0.81 47.78
C PRO A 85 -23.50 -1.33 46.57
N PRO A 86 -23.93 -0.44 45.65
CA PRO A 86 -24.57 -0.87 44.42
C PRO A 86 -23.62 -1.77 43.61
N PRO A 87 -24.15 -2.73 42.83
CA PRO A 87 -23.32 -3.56 41.98
C PRO A 87 -22.54 -2.68 40.99
N PRO A 88 -21.31 -3.08 40.59
CA PRO A 88 -20.58 -2.37 39.56
C PRO A 88 -21.42 -2.32 38.27
N PRO A 89 -21.30 -1.26 37.46
CA PRO A 89 -21.94 -1.24 36.16
C PRO A 89 -21.48 -2.47 35.37
N THR A 90 -22.44 -3.26 34.88
CA THR A 90 -22.17 -4.38 33.98
C THR A 90 -21.30 -3.89 32.83
N SER A 91 -20.15 -4.52 32.62
CA SER A 91 -19.27 -4.19 31.49
C SER A 91 -20.08 -4.31 30.19
N PHE A 92 -20.30 -3.19 29.51
CA PHE A 92 -20.89 -3.21 28.18
C PHE A 92 -20.03 -4.11 27.29
N PRO A 93 -20.62 -4.97 26.45
CA PRO A 93 -19.85 -5.72 25.48
C PRO A 93 -19.08 -4.71 24.59
N PRO A 94 -17.82 -5.02 24.21
CA PRO A 94 -17.08 -4.16 23.31
C PRO A 94 -17.89 -3.97 22.02
N PRO A 95 -17.84 -2.77 21.40
CA PRO A 95 -18.49 -2.57 20.11
C PRO A 95 -17.97 -3.59 19.10
N PRO A 96 -18.81 -4.04 18.15
CA PRO A 96 -18.35 -4.92 17.09
C PRO A 96 -17.18 -4.26 16.34
N SER A 97 -16.12 -5.03 16.10
CA SER A 97 -14.99 -4.56 15.31
C SER A 97 -15.47 -4.03 13.96
N PRO A 98 -14.93 -2.90 13.47
CA PRO A 98 -15.26 -2.42 12.13
C PRO A 98 -14.94 -3.51 11.10
N PRO A 99 -15.74 -3.62 10.02
CA PRO A 99 -15.42 -4.56 8.95
C PRO A 99 -14.00 -4.28 8.43
N PRO A 100 -13.24 -5.32 8.05
CA PRO A 100 -11.93 -5.12 7.46
C PRO A 100 -12.06 -4.21 6.24
N PRO A 101 -11.09 -3.30 5.99
CA PRO A 101 -11.12 -2.49 4.80
C PRO A 101 -11.21 -3.40 3.56
N PRO A 102 -11.94 -2.99 2.51
CA PRO A 102 -11.97 -3.76 1.28
C PRO A 102 -10.54 -3.99 0.80
N PRO A 103 -10.24 -5.16 0.21
CA PRO A 103 -8.90 -5.44 -0.30
C PRO A 103 -8.47 -4.29 -1.20
N ALA A 104 -7.28 -3.75 -0.95
CA ALA A 104 -6.75 -2.63 -1.71
C ALA A 104 -6.72 -3.00 -3.19
N SER A 105 -7.62 -2.39 -3.98
CA SER A 105 -7.50 -2.37 -5.43
C SER A 105 -6.12 -1.78 -5.74
N ASN A 106 -5.31 -2.50 -6.51
CA ASN A 106 -4.03 -1.96 -6.99
C ASN A 106 -4.21 -0.89 -8.08
N TRP A 107 -5.46 -0.49 -8.36
CA TRP A 107 -5.79 0.70 -9.14
C TRP A 107 -5.88 1.93 -8.25
N THR A 108 -5.13 2.96 -8.62
CA THR A 108 -5.15 4.28 -7.99
C THR A 108 -5.86 5.26 -8.91
N PRO A 109 -6.91 5.96 -8.44
CA PRO A 109 -7.55 7.00 -9.23
C PRO A 109 -6.57 8.09 -9.64
N VAL A 110 -6.68 8.57 -10.88
CA VAL A 110 -5.90 9.70 -11.37
C VAL A 110 -6.44 10.97 -10.72
N ALA A 111 -5.64 11.59 -9.84
CA ALA A 111 -6.03 12.81 -9.13
C ALA A 111 -6.21 14.02 -10.06
N ASN A 112 -5.36 14.14 -11.09
CA ASN A 112 -5.43 15.22 -12.06
C ASN A 112 -5.42 14.68 -13.49
N VAL A 113 -6.59 14.63 -14.12
CA VAL A 113 -6.72 14.18 -15.51
C VAL A 113 -6.04 15.13 -16.51
N LYS A 114 -5.75 16.38 -16.12
CA LYS A 114 -5.03 17.36 -16.94
C LYS A 114 -3.51 17.22 -16.86
N ASP A 115 -3.02 16.28 -16.06
CA ASP A 115 -1.60 15.98 -15.98
C ASP A 115 -1.03 15.68 -17.39
N PRO A 116 0.11 16.26 -17.77
CA PRO A 116 0.69 16.09 -19.11
C PRO A 116 0.92 14.64 -19.52
N THR A 117 1.30 13.78 -18.56
CA THR A 117 1.51 12.35 -18.80
C THR A 117 0.18 11.65 -19.07
N ILE A 118 -0.87 11.95 -18.31
CA ILE A 118 -2.20 11.38 -18.54
C ILE A 118 -2.76 11.82 -19.90
N GLN A 119 -2.56 13.08 -20.25
CA GLN A 119 -2.93 13.61 -21.57
C GLN A 119 -2.12 12.93 -22.69
N GLN A 120 -0.85 12.63 -22.46
CA GLN A 120 -0.02 11.89 -23.42
C GLN A 120 -0.53 10.46 -23.64
N VAL A 121 -0.94 9.75 -22.58
CA VAL A 121 -1.56 8.41 -22.65
C VAL A 121 -2.83 8.45 -23.46
N ALA A 122 -3.71 9.42 -23.21
CA ALA A 122 -4.95 9.56 -23.97
C ALA A 122 -4.69 9.85 -25.46
N ARG A 123 -3.75 10.74 -25.78
CA ARG A 123 -3.38 11.06 -27.18
C ARG A 123 -2.78 9.84 -27.88
N PHE A 124 -1.90 9.11 -27.20
CA PHE A 124 -1.35 7.86 -27.70
C PHE A 124 -2.47 6.85 -28.03
N ALA A 125 -3.42 6.64 -27.10
CA ALA A 125 -4.53 5.71 -27.31
C ALA A 125 -5.37 6.06 -28.55
N VAL A 126 -5.78 7.33 -28.68
CA VAL A 126 -6.56 7.79 -29.84
C VAL A 126 -5.76 7.67 -31.12
N ARG A 127 -4.47 8.04 -31.12
CA ARG A 127 -3.62 7.95 -32.31
C ARG A 127 -3.46 6.51 -32.79
N ILE A 128 -3.19 5.57 -31.88
CA ILE A 128 -3.04 4.17 -32.26
C ILE A 128 -4.37 3.60 -32.74
N TYR A 129 -5.48 3.88 -32.04
CA TYR A 129 -6.80 3.40 -32.44
C TYR A 129 -7.22 3.91 -33.83
N THR A 130 -7.04 5.21 -34.10
CA THR A 130 -7.38 5.80 -35.41
C THR A 130 -6.57 5.23 -36.55
N LEU A 131 -5.29 4.92 -36.31
CA LEU A 131 -4.43 4.26 -37.29
C LEU A 131 -4.87 2.80 -37.53
N ILE A 132 -5.20 2.05 -36.49
CA ILE A 132 -5.65 0.65 -36.61
C ILE A 132 -7.01 0.56 -37.33
N MET A 133 -7.95 1.45 -37.02
CA MET A 133 -9.31 1.42 -37.57
C MET A 133 -9.47 2.17 -38.89
N GLY A 134 -8.47 2.97 -39.32
CA GLY A 134 -8.58 3.86 -40.47
C GLY A 134 -9.51 5.07 -40.24
N GLU A 135 -9.95 5.33 -39.01
CA GLU A 135 -10.84 6.44 -38.65
C GLU A 135 -10.04 7.74 -38.39
N LEU A 136 -9.33 8.25 -39.40
CA LEU A 136 -8.40 9.39 -39.26
C LEU A 136 -9.03 10.70 -38.78
N LYS A 137 -10.37 10.80 -38.78
CA LYS A 137 -11.11 11.96 -38.29
C LYS A 137 -11.24 12.00 -36.76
N MET A 138 -10.93 10.92 -36.03
CA MET A 138 -11.12 10.96 -34.58
C MET A 138 -10.01 11.75 -33.88
N GLN A 139 -10.41 12.60 -32.93
CA GLN A 139 -9.47 13.39 -32.15
C GLN A 139 -9.84 13.36 -30.67
N LEU A 140 -8.84 13.39 -29.80
CA LEU A 140 -9.05 13.49 -28.36
C LEU A 140 -9.62 14.88 -28.03
N GLN A 141 -10.79 14.92 -27.39
CA GLN A 141 -11.36 16.15 -26.86
C GLN A 141 -10.96 16.36 -25.40
N ASN A 142 -11.15 15.34 -24.56
CA ASN A 142 -10.88 15.43 -23.13
C ASN A 142 -10.66 14.06 -22.50
N VAL A 143 -9.99 14.04 -21.35
CA VAL A 143 -9.96 12.92 -20.42
C VAL A 143 -10.96 13.22 -19.31
N VAL A 144 -11.94 12.34 -19.12
CA VAL A 144 -13.03 12.48 -18.14
C VAL A 144 -12.58 11.98 -16.78
N SER A 145 -11.99 10.78 -16.75
CA SER A 145 -11.49 10.14 -15.54
C SER A 145 -10.42 9.11 -15.93
N GLY A 146 -9.70 8.62 -14.93
CA GLY A 146 -8.78 7.53 -15.15
C GLY A 146 -8.29 6.89 -13.87
N GLU A 147 -7.69 5.72 -14.01
CA GLU A 147 -7.04 4.97 -12.94
C GLU A 147 -5.70 4.42 -13.46
N THR A 148 -4.73 4.29 -12.55
CA THR A 148 -3.42 3.73 -12.85
C THR A 148 -3.10 2.54 -11.96
N GLN A 149 -2.33 1.60 -12.46
CA GLN A 149 -1.90 0.42 -11.71
C GLN A 149 -0.46 0.07 -12.11
N PRO A 150 0.49 -0.08 -11.17
CA PRO A 150 1.83 -0.57 -11.48
C PRO A 150 1.78 -1.95 -12.15
N SER A 151 2.50 -2.14 -13.25
CA SER A 151 2.52 -3.42 -13.99
C SER A 151 3.82 -3.59 -14.77
N ASN A 152 4.55 -4.68 -14.52
CA ASN A 152 5.72 -5.13 -15.29
C ASN A 152 6.75 -4.03 -15.60
N GLY A 153 7.13 -3.22 -14.62
CA GLY A 153 8.10 -2.12 -14.80
C GLY A 153 7.55 -0.85 -15.43
N GLY A 154 6.24 -0.81 -15.72
CA GLY A 154 5.50 0.38 -16.16
C GLY A 154 4.19 0.53 -15.41
N TYR A 155 3.22 1.14 -16.07
CA TYR A 155 1.88 1.36 -15.54
C TYR A 155 0.82 0.96 -16.56
N ASN A 156 -0.22 0.34 -16.05
CA ASN A 156 -1.53 0.24 -16.69
C ASN A 156 -2.30 1.54 -16.46
N TYR A 157 -2.97 2.02 -17.50
CA TYR A 157 -3.81 3.22 -17.50
C TYR A 157 -5.17 2.85 -18.04
N ARG A 158 -6.20 2.98 -17.22
CA ARG A 158 -7.59 2.83 -17.63
C ARG A 158 -8.21 4.22 -17.66
N LEU A 159 -8.43 4.77 -18.85
CA LEU A 159 -8.91 6.14 -19.03
C LEU A 159 -10.30 6.13 -19.66
N VAL A 160 -11.18 7.00 -19.16
CA VAL A 160 -12.42 7.37 -19.84
C VAL A 160 -12.17 8.67 -20.57
N ILE A 161 -12.34 8.67 -21.89
CA ILE A 161 -12.03 9.81 -22.75
C ILE A 161 -13.22 10.19 -23.61
N THR A 162 -13.32 11.47 -23.93
CA THR A 162 -14.23 11.95 -24.98
C THR A 162 -13.46 12.24 -26.25
N VAL A 163 -14.04 11.89 -27.39
CA VAL A 163 -13.46 12.08 -28.71
C VAL A 163 -14.45 12.77 -29.64
N SER A 164 -13.93 13.51 -30.61
CA SER A 164 -14.71 14.01 -31.75
C SER A 164 -14.49 13.10 -32.95
N GLY A 165 -15.40 13.14 -33.94
CA GLY A 165 -15.27 12.39 -35.20
C GLY A 165 -15.52 10.87 -35.10
N GLY A 166 -15.53 10.30 -33.89
CA GLY A 166 -15.82 8.89 -33.62
C GLY A 166 -17.30 8.52 -33.74
N LYS A 167 -17.58 7.21 -33.72
CA LYS A 167 -18.95 6.67 -33.69
C LYS A 167 -19.68 6.96 -32.37
N ASN A 168 -18.91 7.02 -31.27
CA ASN A 168 -19.42 7.36 -29.95
C ASN A 168 -18.71 8.60 -29.44
N THR A 169 -19.31 9.29 -28.48
CA THR A 169 -18.70 10.47 -27.87
C THR A 169 -17.67 10.09 -26.80
N GLN A 170 -17.83 8.95 -26.13
CA GLN A 170 -17.00 8.53 -25.01
C GLN A 170 -16.49 7.10 -25.20
N TYR A 171 -15.25 6.85 -24.76
CA TYR A 171 -14.57 5.57 -24.86
C TYR A 171 -13.80 5.25 -23.58
N GLU A 172 -13.65 3.97 -23.28
CA GLU A 172 -12.66 3.44 -22.35
C GLU A 172 -11.40 3.03 -23.11
N ALA A 173 -10.29 3.68 -22.80
CA ALA A 173 -8.98 3.35 -23.32
C ALA A 173 -8.17 2.63 -22.23
N PHE A 174 -7.65 1.45 -22.55
CA PHE A 174 -6.74 0.71 -21.69
C PHE A 174 -5.36 0.66 -22.34
N VAL A 175 -4.36 1.25 -21.68
CA VAL A 175 -2.98 1.38 -22.18
C VAL A 175 -2.01 0.86 -21.14
N TRP A 176 -0.94 0.20 -21.58
CA TRP A 176 0.24 -0.04 -20.76
C TRP A 176 1.41 0.80 -21.27
N GLY A 177 2.22 1.38 -20.38
CA GLY A 177 3.43 2.07 -20.80
C GLY A 177 4.43 2.38 -19.69
N ILE A 178 5.67 2.66 -20.09
CA ILE A 178 6.76 3.08 -19.20
C ILE A 178 6.99 4.58 -19.40
N LEU A 179 6.96 5.33 -18.31
CA LEU A 179 7.16 6.78 -18.35
C LEU A 179 8.55 7.14 -18.86
N LYS A 180 8.63 8.24 -19.63
CA LYS A 180 9.87 8.77 -20.23
C LYS A 180 10.56 7.82 -21.23
N THR A 181 9.90 6.76 -21.68
CA THR A 181 10.38 5.88 -22.76
C THR A 181 9.34 5.79 -23.87
N PRO A 182 9.69 5.25 -25.05
CA PRO A 182 8.72 4.98 -26.12
C PRO A 182 7.97 3.64 -25.94
N SER A 183 8.16 2.91 -24.84
CA SER A 183 7.53 1.60 -24.60
C SER A 183 6.07 1.71 -24.15
N TRP A 184 5.14 1.83 -25.10
CA TRP A 184 3.70 2.00 -24.85
C TRP A 184 2.90 1.03 -25.72
N LYS A 185 1.78 0.53 -25.21
CA LYS A 185 0.90 -0.43 -25.89
C LYS A 185 -0.55 -0.10 -25.63
N LEU A 186 -1.34 0.06 -26.68
CA LEU A 186 -2.80 0.11 -26.56
C LEU A 186 -3.31 -1.32 -26.37
N LEU A 187 -3.91 -1.59 -25.21
CA LEU A 187 -4.45 -2.91 -24.87
C LEU A 187 -5.91 -3.05 -25.29
N SER A 188 -6.73 -2.01 -25.08
CA SER A 188 -8.10 -1.98 -25.58
C SER A 188 -8.61 -0.55 -25.77
N PHE A 189 -9.61 -0.39 -26.62
CA PHE A 189 -10.30 0.87 -26.87
C PHE A 189 -11.77 0.58 -27.18
N THR A 190 -12.66 0.77 -26.21
CA THR A 190 -14.06 0.33 -26.28
C THR A 190 -15.02 1.50 -26.09
N PRO A 191 -16.15 1.56 -26.83
CA PRO A 191 -17.19 2.56 -26.58
C PRO A 191 -17.74 2.49 -25.16
N LYS A 192 -18.00 3.66 -24.57
CA LYS A 192 -18.83 3.80 -23.36
C LYS A 192 -20.26 4.14 -23.81
N TYR A 193 -21.23 3.33 -23.38
CA TYR A 193 -22.65 3.50 -23.64
C TYR A 193 -23.36 4.13 -22.44
#